data_AF-A0A8B8CN72-F1
#
_entry.id   AF-A0A8B8CN72-F1
#
_cell.length_a   1.000
_cell.length_b   1.000
_cell.length_c   1.000
_cell.angle_alpha   90.00
_cell.angle_beta   90.00
_cell.angle_gamma   90.00
#
_symmetry.space_group_name_H-M   'P 1'
#
loop_
_entity.id
_entity.type
_entity.pdbx_description
1 polymer ?
#
loop_
_entity_poly.entity_id
_entity_poly.type
_entity_poly.pdbx_seq_one_letter_code
_entity_poly.pdbx_strand_id
1 'polypeptide(L)'
;MTRVPAAQRPHNTTVSCVNQGCCGGMDSVYPGVDPTSTRTGASVGLATLLPGVSGPGGDNCLSCAIPGQVLLSGQCVNDCRPQYYVKEDRCTACQPACFSCSSDGRFCTNCTQSLVLHKGQCVTGCPRGHFVSTQGVCTACHPSCKKCSGPSEVDCLSCMDDSVPSTRGRCKGSCGDGKYQDVNGNCQKCEAGCLKCQTSEDRQNTVCLECPQPMIAFDNICVRQCPIGHFNQSFVCQKCSSGCVECASPSQCVRCGPSLLLSDGMCVLHCAPTQTIDPLLHGVCRDCPVNCLSCSSPIECTQCDDTTYLKMGTCVSDCGSGFYQDSSARHCTANQHRPTLQVIGQIRVQQGGITSVPGDLFSLSDSDTSKDDLQLVVTRPSDIGDLVKATQGKDRVLKSGDTFSLIDLEIGKIHFIHKTKHGRKGKLAVKVTDGQLSSEEKVLHIVVIPKHSPYIRKHESVLAFLENETTIGPQQVDIGVDSLEETVTITVLQGPSHGQIVSREQGYL
;
A
#
# COMPACT_ATOMS: atom_id res chain seq x y z
N MET A 1 46.53 -4.17 71.30
CA MET A 1 47.45 -3.77 72.41
C MET A 1 46.93 -4.39 73.69
N THR A 2 47.82 -4.81 74.59
CA THR A 2 47.51 -5.54 75.83
C THR A 2 47.83 -4.69 77.08
N ARG A 3 47.24 -5.06 78.22
CA ARG A 3 47.29 -4.46 79.59
C ARG A 3 46.20 -3.39 79.86
N VAL A 4 45.26 -3.56 80.80
CA VAL A 4 45.33 -3.75 82.29
C VAL A 4 45.68 -2.41 82.97
N PRO A 5 44.91 -1.88 83.95
CA PRO A 5 44.50 -2.56 85.19
C PRO A 5 43.06 -2.28 85.72
N ALA A 6 42.79 -2.76 86.94
CA ALA A 6 41.53 -2.66 87.68
C ALA A 6 41.47 -1.49 88.69
N ALA A 7 40.26 -1.04 89.04
CA ALA A 7 39.88 -0.33 90.28
C ALA A 7 38.35 -0.52 90.46
N GLN A 8 37.88 -1.19 91.52
CA GLN A 8 37.47 -0.64 92.82
C GLN A 8 36.24 0.29 92.79
N ARG A 9 35.23 -0.06 93.61
CA ARG A 9 34.09 0.81 93.97
C ARG A 9 34.62 2.08 94.67
N PRO A 10 33.79 3.14 94.67
CA PRO A 10 33.26 3.55 95.97
C PRO A 10 31.73 3.67 95.95
N HIS A 11 31.11 3.19 97.03
CA HIS A 11 29.83 3.73 97.47
C HIS A 11 30.08 5.13 98.02
N ASN A 12 29.30 6.12 97.61
CA ASN A 12 28.75 7.07 98.58
C ASN A 12 27.43 7.67 98.09
N THR A 13 26.31 7.06 98.49
CA THR A 13 24.98 7.61 98.32
C THR A 13 24.69 8.64 99.39
N THR A 14 24.64 9.92 99.01
CA THR A 14 23.88 10.95 99.73
C THR A 14 23.05 11.74 98.72
N VAL A 15 21.90 11.18 98.35
CA VAL A 15 20.85 11.92 97.63
C VAL A 15 19.85 12.41 98.66
N SER A 16 19.81 13.72 98.89
CA SER A 16 18.76 14.35 99.68
C SER A 16 17.47 14.40 98.88
N CYS A 17 16.47 13.59 99.24
CA CYS A 17 15.13 13.71 98.69
C CYS A 17 14.46 14.97 99.25
N VAL A 18 14.31 16.00 98.41
CA VAL A 18 13.58 17.24 98.74
C VAL A 18 12.15 17.14 98.19
N ASN A 19 11.19 16.91 99.09
CA ASN A 19 9.75 17.20 98.93
C ASN A 19 9.08 16.80 97.60
N GLN A 20 9.17 15.52 97.21
CA GLN A 20 8.14 14.83 96.42
C GLN A 20 8.24 13.31 96.63
N GLY A 21 7.10 12.64 96.76
CA GLY A 21 7.01 11.29 97.35
C GLY A 21 7.59 10.17 96.47
N CYS A 22 8.38 9.29 97.06
CA CYS A 22 8.87 8.06 96.43
C CYS A 22 8.00 6.86 96.82
N CYS A 23 7.51 6.10 95.84
CA CYS A 23 6.98 4.76 96.10
C CYS A 23 8.17 3.79 96.23
N GLY A 24 8.60 3.53 97.48
CA GLY A 24 9.66 2.59 97.81
C GLY A 24 9.32 1.81 99.09
N GLY A 25 9.44 0.49 99.04
CA GLY A 25 9.23 -0.38 100.20
C GLY A 25 10.45 -0.47 101.10
N MET A 26 10.21 -0.54 102.41
CA MET A 26 11.18 -0.73 103.49
C MET A 26 10.52 -1.64 104.56
N ASP A 27 11.21 -2.54 105.27
CA ASP A 27 12.65 -2.70 105.47
C ASP A 27 13.06 -4.18 105.68
N SER A 28 14.37 -4.44 105.69
CA SER A 28 14.98 -5.66 106.22
C SER A 28 16.26 -5.34 107.00
N VAL A 29 16.30 -5.63 108.31
CA VAL A 29 17.54 -5.58 109.13
C VAL A 29 17.59 -6.73 110.14
N TYR A 30 18.75 -7.37 110.22
CA TYR A 30 19.25 -8.38 111.19
C TYR A 30 20.62 -7.87 111.72
N PRO A 31 21.26 -8.44 112.76
CA PRO A 31 20.81 -9.10 114.00
C PRO A 31 20.81 -8.09 115.19
N GLY A 32 20.69 -8.41 116.49
CA GLY A 32 20.48 -9.68 117.22
C GLY A 32 21.47 -9.87 118.39
N VAL A 33 20.97 -9.96 119.63
CA VAL A 33 21.72 -10.24 120.89
C VAL A 33 20.82 -11.10 121.81
N ASP A 34 21.39 -12.16 122.40
CA ASP A 34 20.82 -12.99 123.48
C ASP A 34 21.67 -12.68 124.75
N PRO A 35 21.18 -12.76 126.02
CA PRO A 35 20.05 -13.58 126.44
C PRO A 35 19.07 -13.01 127.50
N THR A 36 17.93 -13.71 127.66
CA THR A 36 16.99 -13.74 128.81
C THR A 36 16.08 -12.55 129.17
N SER A 37 14.78 -12.86 129.30
CA SER A 37 13.79 -12.32 130.29
C SER A 37 12.68 -11.32 129.85
N THR A 38 11.45 -11.86 129.79
CA THR A 38 10.07 -11.33 130.04
C THR A 38 9.63 -9.87 129.80
N ARG A 39 8.43 -9.79 129.19
CA ARG A 39 7.27 -8.88 129.45
C ARG A 39 7.12 -7.49 128.78
N THR A 40 6.17 -7.44 127.83
CA THR A 40 5.02 -6.49 127.69
C THR A 40 5.17 -4.97 127.89
N GLY A 41 4.88 -4.19 126.84
CA GLY A 41 3.77 -3.21 126.87
C GLY A 41 4.02 -1.73 126.46
N ALA A 42 2.96 -1.12 125.91
CA ALA A 42 2.64 0.33 125.77
C ALA A 42 2.94 1.07 124.43
N SER A 43 2.22 2.19 124.24
CA SER A 43 1.72 2.70 122.95
C SER A 43 1.98 4.20 122.68
N VAL A 44 1.64 4.66 121.45
CA VAL A 44 2.05 5.94 120.82
C VAL A 44 0.87 6.92 120.61
N GLY A 45 1.14 8.23 120.42
CA GLY A 45 0.14 9.23 120.00
C GLY A 45 0.63 10.34 119.02
N LEU A 46 -0.08 10.45 117.88
CA LEU A 46 -0.49 11.64 117.09
C LEU A 46 0.47 12.73 116.54
N ALA A 47 0.31 13.03 115.23
CA ALA A 47 0.60 14.30 114.55
C ALA A 47 -0.32 14.48 113.30
N THR A 48 -0.42 15.70 112.74
CA THR A 48 -1.52 16.19 111.84
C THR A 48 -1.17 16.32 110.32
N LEU A 49 -2.19 16.57 109.47
CA LEU A 49 -2.20 16.44 108.00
C LEU A 49 -2.40 17.75 107.19
N LEU A 50 -1.86 17.80 105.96
CA LEU A 50 -2.24 18.69 104.84
C LEU A 50 -2.10 17.93 103.47
N PRO A 51 -2.66 18.42 102.35
CA PRO A 51 -3.26 17.54 101.33
C PRO A 51 -2.32 17.08 100.20
N GLY A 52 -2.59 15.87 99.70
CA GLY A 52 -1.86 15.24 98.59
C GLY A 52 -1.63 13.74 98.78
N VAL A 53 -2.62 13.02 99.34
CA VAL A 53 -2.48 11.60 99.69
C VAL A 53 -3.61 10.77 99.09
N SER A 54 -3.23 9.82 98.25
CA SER A 54 -4.00 8.65 97.85
C SER A 54 -2.98 7.57 97.49
N GLY A 55 -2.78 6.48 98.21
CA GLY A 55 -3.38 5.90 99.42
C GLY A 55 -2.59 4.60 99.68
N PRO A 56 -2.99 3.72 100.62
CA PRO A 56 -2.32 2.43 100.81
C PRO A 56 -2.71 1.43 99.69
N GLY A 57 -2.16 1.64 98.49
CA GLY A 57 -2.36 0.82 97.28
C GLY A 57 -1.54 1.39 96.12
N GLY A 58 -0.44 0.71 95.77
CA GLY A 58 0.65 1.24 94.94
C GLY A 58 0.43 1.25 93.42
N ASP A 59 -0.76 1.63 92.96
CA ASP A 59 -1.21 1.35 91.58
C ASP A 59 -1.23 2.58 90.63
N ASN A 60 -0.68 3.73 91.03
CA ASN A 60 -0.64 4.95 90.20
C ASN A 60 0.72 5.69 90.26
N CYS A 61 1.83 4.95 90.17
CA CYS A 61 3.18 5.50 90.12
C CYS A 61 3.46 6.21 88.78
N LEU A 62 4.07 7.41 88.81
CA LEU A 62 4.52 8.10 87.58
C LEU A 62 5.96 7.72 87.15
N SER A 63 6.80 7.31 88.11
CA SER A 63 8.18 6.83 87.91
C SER A 63 8.58 5.90 89.05
N CYS A 64 9.63 5.09 88.86
CA CYS A 64 10.09 4.09 89.83
C CYS A 64 11.35 4.56 90.56
N ALA A 65 11.32 4.52 91.90
CA ALA A 65 12.43 5.02 92.73
C ALA A 65 13.59 4.02 92.89
N ILE A 66 13.34 2.73 92.65
CA ILE A 66 14.34 1.67 92.76
C ILE A 66 15.06 1.52 91.40
N PRO A 67 16.40 1.69 91.33
CA PRO A 67 17.14 1.50 90.08
C PRO A 67 16.95 0.09 89.52
N GLY A 68 16.57 -0.01 88.25
CA GLY A 68 16.31 -1.27 87.56
C GLY A 68 14.84 -1.72 87.56
N GLN A 69 13.94 -1.02 88.24
CA GLN A 69 12.49 -1.26 88.08
C GLN A 69 11.91 -0.43 86.92
N VAL A 70 10.94 -1.02 86.23
CA VAL A 70 10.25 -0.45 85.07
C VAL A 70 8.77 -0.30 85.34
N LEU A 71 8.14 0.73 84.75
CA LEU A 71 6.74 1.03 84.99
C LEU A 71 5.83 0.26 84.03
N LEU A 72 4.88 -0.51 84.58
CA LEU A 72 3.81 -1.18 83.85
C LEU A 72 2.46 -0.76 84.43
N SER A 73 1.66 -0.02 83.66
CA SER A 73 0.28 0.36 84.01
C SER A 73 0.11 0.96 85.43
N GLY A 74 1.05 1.80 85.87
CA GLY A 74 1.01 2.46 87.19
C GLY A 74 1.71 1.70 88.33
N GLN A 75 2.20 0.48 88.08
CA GLN A 75 2.99 -0.30 89.04
C GLN A 75 4.46 -0.38 88.63
N CYS A 76 5.37 -0.38 89.60
CA CYS A 76 6.79 -0.64 89.39
C CYS A 76 7.06 -2.14 89.49
N VAL A 77 7.58 -2.73 88.42
CA VAL A 77 7.90 -4.16 88.32
C VAL A 77 9.38 -4.36 87.98
N ASN A 78 9.93 -5.52 88.34
CA ASN A 78 11.34 -5.83 88.05
C ASN A 78 11.55 -6.19 86.55
N ASP A 79 10.56 -6.83 85.92
CA ASP A 79 10.59 -7.23 84.51
C ASP A 79 9.22 -7.04 83.85
N CYS A 80 9.21 -6.74 82.55
CA CYS A 80 7.99 -6.72 81.76
C CYS A 80 7.45 -8.13 81.51
N ARG A 81 6.11 -8.29 81.46
CA ARG A 81 5.49 -9.54 80.99
C ARG A 81 5.86 -9.77 79.51
N PRO A 82 5.92 -11.02 79.01
CA PRO A 82 6.46 -11.32 77.66
C PRO A 82 5.87 -10.50 76.51
N GLN A 83 4.60 -10.10 76.61
CA GLN A 83 3.86 -9.28 75.64
C GLN A 83 4.31 -7.80 75.58
N TYR A 84 5.31 -7.41 76.39
CA TYR A 84 5.82 -6.05 76.53
C TYR A 84 7.36 -6.06 76.56
N TYR A 85 7.97 -5.01 76.02
CA TYR A 85 9.41 -4.75 76.08
C TYR A 85 9.71 -3.46 76.84
N VAL A 86 10.92 -3.33 77.39
CA VAL A 86 11.36 -2.12 78.10
C VAL A 86 11.74 -1.04 77.09
N LYS A 87 11.12 0.13 77.21
CA LYS A 87 11.49 1.36 76.48
C LYS A 87 11.35 2.55 77.41
N GLU A 88 12.42 3.33 77.58
CA GLU A 88 12.42 4.56 78.39
C GLU A 88 11.82 4.32 79.80
N ASP A 89 12.33 3.27 80.47
CA ASP A 89 11.93 2.78 81.80
C ASP A 89 10.44 2.40 81.95
N ARG A 90 9.77 2.14 80.82
CA ARG A 90 8.36 1.73 80.75
C ARG A 90 8.18 0.45 79.94
N CYS A 91 7.25 -0.40 80.36
CA CYS A 91 6.83 -1.56 79.58
C CYS A 91 5.90 -1.15 78.44
N THR A 92 6.40 -1.20 77.20
CA THR A 92 5.65 -0.91 75.97
C THR A 92 5.19 -2.20 75.32
N ALA A 93 3.95 -2.27 74.81
CA ALA A 93 3.42 -3.50 74.22
C ALA A 93 4.16 -3.89 72.93
N CYS A 94 4.33 -5.20 72.72
CA CYS A 94 4.81 -5.78 71.47
C CYS A 94 3.81 -5.54 70.32
N GLN A 95 4.24 -5.80 69.08
CA GLN A 95 3.36 -5.76 67.90
C GLN A 95 2.13 -6.69 68.05
N PRO A 96 0.98 -6.35 67.44
CA PRO A 96 -0.22 -7.21 67.47
C PRO A 96 0.08 -8.64 67.01
N ALA A 97 -0.58 -9.61 67.67
CA ALA A 97 -0.42 -11.05 67.45
C ALA A 97 0.98 -11.64 67.76
N CYS A 98 1.86 -10.83 68.35
CA CYS A 98 3.10 -11.31 68.98
C CYS A 98 2.87 -11.63 70.47
N PHE A 99 3.27 -12.83 70.91
CA PHE A 99 3.24 -13.20 72.33
C PHE A 99 4.48 -12.70 73.08
N SER A 100 5.65 -12.71 72.44
CA SER A 100 6.86 -12.10 73.00
C SER A 100 7.78 -11.51 71.95
N CYS A 101 8.31 -10.32 72.20
CA CYS A 101 9.19 -9.61 71.26
C CYS A 101 10.61 -9.38 71.80
N SER A 102 11.50 -9.03 70.87
CA SER A 102 12.86 -8.54 71.12
C SER A 102 12.88 -7.29 72.02
N SER A 103 14.05 -7.00 72.62
CA SER A 103 14.24 -5.89 73.57
C SER A 103 13.98 -4.50 72.99
N ASP A 104 13.97 -4.33 71.66
CA ASP A 104 13.61 -3.09 70.97
C ASP A 104 12.18 -3.09 70.39
N GLY A 105 11.41 -4.15 70.65
CA GLY A 105 10.04 -4.33 70.20
C GLY A 105 9.87 -4.61 68.70
N ARG A 106 10.95 -4.67 67.91
CA ARG A 106 10.86 -4.71 66.44
C ARG A 106 10.57 -6.08 65.86
N PHE A 107 11.13 -7.12 66.47
CA PHE A 107 11.00 -8.50 66.02
C PHE A 107 10.23 -9.33 67.05
N CYS A 108 9.25 -10.10 66.57
CA CYS A 108 8.60 -11.11 67.35
C CYS A 108 9.50 -12.35 67.52
N THR A 109 9.45 -12.96 68.70
CA THR A 109 10.19 -14.18 69.08
C THR A 109 9.27 -15.37 69.29
N ASN A 110 8.01 -15.13 69.70
CA ASN A 110 6.98 -16.14 69.82
C ASN A 110 5.61 -15.55 69.47
N CYS A 111 4.79 -16.28 68.72
CA CYS A 111 3.51 -15.81 68.20
C CYS A 111 2.34 -16.21 69.10
N THR A 112 1.23 -15.47 69.02
CA THR A 112 -0.03 -15.94 69.62
C THR A 112 -0.50 -17.24 68.95
N GLN A 113 -1.22 -18.08 69.69
CA GLN A 113 -1.74 -19.36 69.19
C GLN A 113 -2.41 -19.20 67.82
N SER A 114 -2.21 -20.17 66.92
CA SER A 114 -2.62 -20.22 65.49
C SER A 114 -1.80 -19.43 64.46
N LEU A 115 -0.74 -18.69 64.84
CA LEU A 115 0.17 -18.04 63.89
C LEU A 115 1.57 -18.69 63.89
N VAL A 116 2.29 -18.55 62.77
CA VAL A 116 3.64 -19.08 62.58
C VAL A 116 4.67 -17.96 62.42
N LEU A 117 5.88 -18.17 62.94
CA LEU A 117 6.94 -17.18 62.92
C LEU A 117 7.72 -17.22 61.60
N HIS A 118 7.79 -16.10 60.89
CA HIS A 118 8.66 -15.92 59.73
C HIS A 118 9.45 -14.61 59.85
N LYS A 119 10.79 -14.69 59.90
CA LYS A 119 11.70 -13.53 59.93
C LYS A 119 11.33 -12.44 60.96
N GLY A 120 10.89 -12.85 62.15
CA GLY A 120 10.51 -11.94 63.22
C GLY A 120 9.09 -11.36 63.12
N GLN A 121 8.23 -11.90 62.24
CA GLN A 121 6.81 -11.53 62.13
C GLN A 121 5.93 -12.77 62.25
N CYS A 122 4.73 -12.60 62.81
CA CYS A 122 3.72 -13.64 62.93
C CYS A 122 2.77 -13.61 61.73
N VAL A 123 2.73 -14.70 60.97
CA VAL A 123 1.93 -14.82 59.74
C VAL A 123 0.98 -16.00 59.82
N THR A 124 -0.11 -15.97 59.05
CA THR A 124 -1.13 -17.03 59.02
C THR A 124 -0.71 -18.30 58.28
N GLY A 125 0.39 -18.23 57.52
CA GLY A 125 0.99 -19.37 56.82
C GLY A 125 2.32 -18.98 56.18
N CYS A 126 3.17 -19.97 55.93
CA CYS A 126 4.50 -19.70 55.38
C CYS A 126 4.45 -19.25 53.90
N PRO A 127 5.36 -18.34 53.49
CA PRO A 127 5.46 -17.91 52.10
C PRO A 127 5.92 -19.05 51.17
N ARG A 128 5.83 -18.84 49.86
CA ARG A 128 6.32 -19.80 48.85
C ARG A 128 7.78 -20.22 49.11
N GLY A 129 8.10 -21.48 48.81
CA GLY A 129 9.41 -22.07 49.12
C GLY A 129 9.69 -22.30 50.62
N HIS A 130 8.69 -22.23 51.50
CA HIS A 130 8.83 -22.50 52.94
C HIS A 130 7.71 -23.41 53.47
N PHE A 131 8.02 -24.19 54.51
CA PHE A 131 7.07 -25.03 55.25
C PHE A 131 7.05 -24.68 56.74
N VAL A 132 5.98 -25.06 57.45
CA VAL A 132 5.86 -24.89 58.90
C VAL A 132 6.64 -26.00 59.61
N SER A 133 7.67 -25.65 60.37
CA SER A 133 8.38 -26.60 61.23
C SER A 133 7.55 -27.01 62.47
N THR A 134 7.97 -28.08 63.14
CA THR A 134 7.36 -28.54 64.41
C THR A 134 7.42 -27.50 65.54
N GLN A 135 8.27 -26.47 65.42
CA GLN A 135 8.39 -25.35 66.36
C GLN A 135 7.51 -24.15 65.96
N GLY A 136 6.68 -24.26 64.92
CA GLY A 136 5.85 -23.15 64.42
C GLY A 136 6.63 -22.09 63.65
N VAL A 137 7.87 -22.37 63.24
CA VAL A 137 8.74 -21.44 62.48
C VAL A 137 8.78 -21.82 61.00
N CYS A 138 8.64 -20.85 60.12
CA CYS A 138 8.71 -21.05 58.67
C CYS A 138 10.14 -21.32 58.19
N THR A 139 10.40 -22.57 57.80
CA THR A 139 11.71 -23.07 57.35
C THR A 139 11.72 -23.23 55.82
N ALA A 140 12.85 -22.98 55.17
CA ALA A 140 12.97 -23.10 53.71
C ALA A 140 12.85 -24.56 53.25
N CYS A 141 12.23 -24.76 52.07
CA CYS A 141 12.22 -26.03 51.35
C CYS A 141 13.60 -26.34 50.75
N HIS A 142 13.81 -27.58 50.31
CA HIS A 142 14.91 -27.92 49.40
C HIS A 142 14.87 -27.03 48.14
N PRO A 143 16.01 -26.55 47.56
CA PRO A 143 16.01 -25.60 46.45
C PRO A 143 15.27 -26.05 45.17
N SER A 144 15.07 -27.36 44.97
CA SER A 144 14.27 -27.90 43.86
C SER A 144 12.75 -27.73 44.02
N CYS A 145 12.27 -27.25 45.17
CA CYS A 145 10.87 -27.29 45.57
C CYS A 145 10.22 -25.91 45.70
N LYS A 146 9.06 -25.76 45.07
CA LYS A 146 8.18 -24.59 45.15
C LYS A 146 7.24 -24.65 46.35
N LYS A 147 6.81 -25.87 46.70
CA LYS A 147 6.07 -26.20 47.93
C LYS A 147 6.56 -27.56 48.46
N CYS A 148 6.72 -27.68 49.76
CA CYS A 148 7.20 -28.89 50.42
C CYS A 148 6.44 -29.16 51.73
N SER A 149 6.53 -30.39 52.22
CA SER A 149 6.11 -30.79 53.58
C SER A 149 7.27 -30.83 54.59
N GLY A 150 8.51 -30.65 54.12
CA GLY A 150 9.74 -30.77 54.90
C GLY A 150 10.96 -30.25 54.12
N PRO A 151 12.15 -30.27 54.73
CA PRO A 151 13.35 -29.64 54.17
C PRO A 151 14.05 -30.53 53.12
N SER A 152 13.65 -31.79 52.95
CA SER A 152 14.37 -32.77 52.11
C SER A 152 13.95 -32.72 50.63
N GLU A 153 14.82 -33.24 49.76
CA GLU A 153 14.54 -33.39 48.31
C GLU A 153 13.35 -34.31 48.00
N VAL A 154 12.95 -35.18 48.95
CA VAL A 154 11.81 -36.11 48.87
C VAL A 154 10.50 -35.54 49.43
N ASP A 155 10.54 -34.40 50.11
CA ASP A 155 9.37 -33.79 50.76
C ASP A 155 8.61 -32.84 49.82
N CYS A 156 8.80 -32.99 48.49
CA CYS A 156 8.34 -32.02 47.51
C CYS A 156 6.88 -32.25 47.12
N LEU A 157 6.04 -31.24 47.36
CA LEU A 157 4.63 -31.21 46.97
C LEU A 157 4.43 -30.54 45.60
N SER A 158 5.32 -29.63 45.21
CA SER A 158 5.41 -29.11 43.84
C SER A 158 6.81 -28.57 43.52
N CYS A 159 7.21 -28.70 42.26
CA CYS A 159 8.53 -28.34 41.76
C CYS A 159 8.62 -26.88 41.31
N MET A 160 9.85 -26.37 41.18
CA MET A 160 10.09 -24.97 40.78
C MET A 160 9.71 -24.71 39.32
N ASP A 161 10.15 -25.59 38.42
CA ASP A 161 9.80 -25.63 36.99
C ASP A 161 8.52 -26.45 36.73
N ASP A 162 8.06 -26.50 35.47
CA ASP A 162 6.92 -27.30 35.00
C ASP A 162 7.10 -28.84 35.14
N SER A 163 8.23 -29.27 35.70
CA SER A 163 8.46 -30.66 36.12
C SER A 163 7.43 -31.15 37.14
N VAL A 164 7.02 -32.42 37.00
CA VAL A 164 6.04 -33.07 37.89
C VAL A 164 6.78 -33.80 39.03
N PRO A 165 6.29 -33.75 40.30
CA PRO A 165 6.83 -34.57 41.37
C PRO A 165 6.74 -36.07 41.03
N SER A 166 7.85 -36.79 41.18
CA SER A 166 7.89 -38.25 41.10
C SER A 166 7.06 -38.87 42.23
N THR A 167 6.68 -40.15 42.09
CA THR A 167 5.92 -40.93 43.10
C THR A 167 6.62 -41.05 44.47
N ARG A 168 7.89 -40.64 44.58
CA ARG A 168 8.67 -40.52 45.82
C ARG A 168 8.97 -39.06 46.22
N GLY A 169 8.11 -38.12 45.83
CA GLY A 169 8.20 -36.69 46.20
C GLY A 169 9.44 -35.95 45.72
N ARG A 170 10.12 -36.45 44.66
CA ARG A 170 11.31 -35.83 44.06
C ARG A 170 11.00 -35.14 42.74
N CYS A 171 11.53 -33.94 42.54
CA CYS A 171 11.48 -33.26 41.24
C CYS A 171 12.52 -33.85 40.30
N LYS A 172 12.06 -34.60 39.29
CA LYS A 172 12.92 -35.10 38.21
C LYS A 172 12.89 -34.08 37.08
N GLY A 173 14.03 -33.47 36.77
CA GLY A 173 14.15 -32.50 35.68
C GLY A 173 13.79 -33.10 34.32
N SER A 174 13.40 -32.24 33.38
CA SER A 174 13.21 -32.62 31.97
C SER A 174 14.45 -33.31 31.41
N CYS A 175 14.27 -34.21 30.44
CA CYS A 175 15.35 -35.04 29.90
C CYS A 175 16.48 -34.26 29.18
N GLY A 176 16.29 -32.96 28.95
CA GLY A 176 17.19 -32.08 28.21
C GLY A 176 17.07 -32.28 26.70
N ASP A 177 17.62 -31.34 25.94
CA ASP A 177 17.59 -31.40 24.47
C ASP A 177 18.31 -32.66 23.95
N GLY A 178 17.81 -33.17 22.83
CA GLY A 178 18.23 -34.42 22.20
C GLY A 178 17.70 -35.69 22.87
N LYS A 179 16.77 -35.57 23.84
CA LYS A 179 16.16 -36.71 24.55
C LYS A 179 14.67 -36.52 24.81
N TYR A 180 13.95 -37.62 24.90
CA TYR A 180 12.53 -37.67 25.28
C TYR A 180 12.30 -38.63 26.45
N GLN A 181 11.17 -38.47 27.13
CA GLN A 181 10.75 -39.37 28.21
C GLN A 181 9.93 -40.52 27.64
N ASP A 182 10.36 -41.77 27.87
CA ASP A 182 9.60 -42.96 27.50
C ASP A 182 8.42 -43.24 28.46
N VAL A 183 7.58 -44.21 28.10
CA VAL A 183 6.40 -44.62 28.89
C VAL A 183 6.72 -45.09 30.33
N ASN A 184 7.98 -45.43 30.61
CA ASN A 184 8.46 -45.86 31.93
C ASN A 184 9.15 -44.71 32.69
N GLY A 185 9.18 -43.51 32.11
CA GLY A 185 9.78 -42.32 32.69
C GLY A 185 11.30 -42.22 32.55
N ASN A 186 11.93 -42.99 31.65
CA ASN A 186 13.37 -42.91 31.36
C ASN A 186 13.65 -41.98 30.18
N CYS A 187 14.85 -41.40 30.15
CA CYS A 187 15.25 -40.48 29.09
C CYS A 187 15.96 -41.23 27.94
N GLN A 188 15.25 -41.44 26.84
CA GLN A 188 15.79 -42.02 25.61
C GLN A 188 16.32 -40.92 24.69
N LYS A 189 17.27 -41.24 23.81
CA LYS A 189 17.78 -40.28 22.81
C LYS A 189 16.77 -40.10 21.68
N CYS A 190 16.62 -38.88 21.18
CA CYS A 190 15.92 -38.64 19.93
C CYS A 190 16.68 -39.27 18.74
N GLU A 191 15.96 -39.47 17.63
CA GLU A 191 16.59 -39.84 16.36
C GLU A 191 17.65 -38.81 15.92
N ALA A 192 18.62 -39.27 15.14
CA ALA A 192 19.77 -38.48 14.74
C ALA A 192 19.36 -37.24 13.93
N GLY A 193 19.68 -36.05 14.46
CA GLY A 193 19.32 -34.78 13.83
C GLY A 193 18.06 -34.11 14.39
N CYS A 194 17.49 -34.59 15.50
CA CYS A 194 16.38 -33.92 16.18
C CYS A 194 16.81 -33.29 17.53
N LEU A 195 16.37 -32.05 17.81
CA LEU A 195 16.70 -31.30 19.03
C LEU A 195 15.68 -31.54 20.16
N LYS A 196 14.39 -31.62 19.85
CA LYS A 196 13.34 -32.01 20.80
C LYS A 196 12.40 -33.00 20.14
N CYS A 197 12.08 -34.10 20.81
CA CYS A 197 11.15 -35.11 20.29
C CYS A 197 10.19 -35.61 21.36
N GLN A 198 9.09 -36.22 20.93
CA GLN A 198 8.06 -36.82 21.79
C GLN A 198 7.60 -38.16 21.18
N THR A 199 7.15 -39.11 22.00
CA THR A 199 6.46 -40.32 21.51
C THR A 199 5.16 -39.96 20.80
N SER A 200 4.90 -40.56 19.63
CA SER A 200 3.60 -40.45 18.94
C SER A 200 2.45 -40.99 19.80
N GLU A 201 1.20 -40.68 19.41
CA GLU A 201 0.00 -41.18 20.10
C GLU A 201 -0.04 -42.72 20.17
N ASP A 202 0.38 -43.39 19.09
CA ASP A 202 0.53 -44.85 18.99
C ASP A 202 1.71 -45.42 19.82
N ARG A 203 2.56 -44.55 20.38
CA ARG A 203 3.75 -44.88 21.19
C ARG A 203 4.84 -45.73 20.50
N GLN A 204 4.73 -45.92 19.19
CA GLN A 204 5.67 -46.73 18.39
C GLN A 204 6.81 -45.91 17.77
N ASN A 205 6.62 -44.61 17.56
CA ASN A 205 7.60 -43.74 16.90
C ASN A 205 7.87 -42.46 17.69
N THR A 206 8.98 -41.77 17.41
CA THR A 206 9.25 -40.42 17.92
C THR A 206 8.97 -39.36 16.87
N VAL A 207 8.14 -38.37 17.22
CA VAL A 207 7.90 -37.17 16.44
C VAL A 207 8.96 -36.13 16.79
N CYS A 208 9.64 -35.56 15.80
CA CYS A 208 10.52 -34.42 16.04
C CYS A 208 9.74 -33.10 16.10
N LEU A 209 9.91 -32.36 17.20
CA LEU A 209 9.26 -31.09 17.48
C LEU A 209 10.14 -29.89 17.09
N GLU A 210 11.46 -30.01 17.23
CA GLU A 210 12.42 -28.97 16.87
C GLU A 210 13.66 -29.58 16.18
N CYS A 211 14.04 -29.01 15.04
CA CYS A 211 15.27 -29.38 14.33
C CYS A 211 16.43 -28.46 14.72
N PRO A 212 17.66 -28.98 14.91
CA PRO A 212 18.85 -28.16 15.13
C PRO A 212 19.20 -27.40 13.85
N GLN A 213 19.46 -26.10 13.97
CA GLN A 213 19.85 -25.29 12.81
C GLN A 213 21.18 -25.79 12.20
N PRO A 214 21.31 -25.88 10.86
CA PRO A 214 20.41 -25.35 9.82
C PRO A 214 19.44 -26.40 9.21
N MET A 215 19.05 -27.44 9.95
CA MET A 215 18.09 -28.43 9.45
C MET A 215 16.65 -27.87 9.45
N ILE A 216 15.81 -28.41 8.56
CA ILE A 216 14.47 -27.93 8.24
C ILE A 216 13.47 -29.04 8.59
N ALA A 217 12.36 -28.71 9.25
CA ALA A 217 11.31 -29.67 9.58
C ALA A 217 10.43 -29.99 8.35
N PHE A 218 10.24 -31.28 8.06
CA PHE A 218 9.30 -31.80 7.07
C PHE A 218 8.71 -33.12 7.57
N ASP A 219 7.39 -33.25 7.62
CA ASP A 219 6.68 -34.49 8.02
C ASP A 219 7.32 -35.25 9.20
N ASN A 220 7.52 -34.55 10.32
CA ASN A 220 8.10 -35.05 11.57
C ASN A 220 9.59 -35.47 11.52
N ILE A 221 10.26 -35.35 10.37
CA ILE A 221 11.71 -35.56 10.20
C ILE A 221 12.46 -34.25 9.95
N CYS A 222 13.76 -34.24 10.25
CA CYS A 222 14.64 -33.11 9.96
C CYS A 222 15.43 -33.37 8.66
N VAL A 223 15.22 -32.53 7.65
CA VAL A 223 15.87 -32.61 6.33
C VAL A 223 16.86 -31.45 6.13
N ARG A 224 17.82 -31.61 5.21
CA ARG A 224 18.76 -30.53 4.84
C ARG A 224 18.22 -29.59 3.76
N GLN A 225 17.30 -30.08 2.94
CA GLN A 225 16.62 -29.36 1.87
C GLN A 225 15.19 -29.88 1.81
N CYS A 226 14.22 -29.03 1.47
CA CYS A 226 12.84 -29.46 1.32
C CYS A 226 12.70 -30.40 0.10
N PRO A 227 11.80 -31.40 0.16
CA PRO A 227 11.51 -32.25 -0.97
C PRO A 227 10.80 -31.48 -2.09
N ILE A 228 10.77 -32.07 -3.29
CA ILE A 228 10.11 -31.53 -4.47
C ILE A 228 8.67 -31.10 -4.14
N GLY A 229 8.25 -29.94 -4.67
CA GLY A 229 6.96 -29.33 -4.39
C GLY A 229 6.84 -28.65 -3.03
N HIS A 230 7.96 -28.42 -2.33
CA HIS A 230 8.01 -27.69 -1.05
C HIS A 230 9.16 -26.68 -1.01
N PHE A 231 9.01 -25.62 -0.22
CA PHE A 231 10.00 -24.56 0.00
C PHE A 231 10.24 -24.32 1.50
N ASN A 232 11.40 -23.78 1.86
CA ASN A 232 11.74 -23.49 3.25
C ASN A 232 11.13 -22.14 3.68
N GLN A 233 10.20 -22.17 4.62
CA GLN A 233 9.70 -20.99 5.31
C GLN A 233 10.01 -21.11 6.80
N SER A 234 10.93 -20.30 7.30
CA SER A 234 11.30 -20.23 8.72
C SER A 234 11.71 -21.57 9.35
N PHE A 235 12.51 -22.37 8.63
CA PHE A 235 12.95 -23.72 9.01
C PHE A 235 11.84 -24.78 9.03
N VAL A 236 10.71 -24.54 8.35
CA VAL A 236 9.66 -25.52 8.08
C VAL A 236 9.43 -25.61 6.58
N CYS A 237 9.33 -26.84 6.05
CA CYS A 237 9.00 -27.05 4.64
C CYS A 237 7.50 -26.85 4.40
N GLN A 238 7.16 -25.80 3.67
CA GLN A 238 5.80 -25.45 3.26
C GLN A 238 5.55 -25.90 1.82
N LYS A 239 4.30 -26.29 1.52
CA LYS A 239 3.92 -26.80 0.20
C LYS A 239 3.83 -25.68 -0.83
N CYS A 240 4.34 -25.91 -2.04
CA CYS A 240 4.16 -25.03 -3.19
C CYS A 240 2.72 -25.03 -3.70
N SER A 241 2.35 -24.04 -4.53
CA SER A 241 1.09 -24.06 -5.28
C SER A 241 0.96 -25.29 -6.18
N SER A 242 -0.30 -25.63 -6.51
CA SER A 242 -0.62 -26.80 -7.33
C SER A 242 0.15 -26.81 -8.66
N GLY A 243 0.67 -27.97 -9.05
CA GLY A 243 1.43 -28.15 -10.29
C GLY A 243 2.88 -27.63 -10.25
N CYS A 244 3.31 -26.96 -9.18
CA CYS A 244 4.69 -26.49 -9.04
C CYS A 244 5.59 -27.55 -8.39
N VAL A 245 6.80 -27.78 -8.95
CA VAL A 245 7.79 -28.73 -8.41
C VAL A 245 8.94 -28.05 -7.67
N GLU A 246 9.18 -26.77 -7.92
CA GLU A 246 10.21 -25.97 -7.25
C GLU A 246 9.71 -24.53 -7.13
N CYS A 247 9.61 -23.99 -5.90
CA CYS A 247 9.12 -22.64 -5.65
C CYS A 247 9.97 -21.90 -4.61
N ALA A 248 9.99 -20.57 -4.70
CA ALA A 248 10.57 -19.69 -3.68
C ALA A 248 9.55 -19.24 -2.62
N SER A 249 8.27 -19.24 -2.99
CA SER A 249 7.13 -18.92 -2.12
C SER A 249 5.85 -19.59 -2.64
N PRO A 250 4.70 -19.53 -1.93
CA PRO A 250 3.46 -20.13 -2.41
C PRO A 250 2.99 -19.60 -3.77
N SER A 251 3.33 -18.36 -4.13
CA SER A 251 2.95 -17.69 -5.39
C SER A 251 4.13 -17.44 -6.34
N GLN A 252 5.33 -17.92 -6.02
CA GLN A 252 6.51 -17.81 -6.87
C GLN A 252 7.07 -19.20 -7.17
N CYS A 253 6.43 -19.86 -8.13
CA CYS A 253 6.98 -21.05 -8.75
C CYS A 253 8.20 -20.70 -9.62
N VAL A 254 9.21 -21.54 -9.58
CA VAL A 254 10.43 -21.47 -10.38
C VAL A 254 10.39 -22.54 -11.48
N ARG A 255 9.85 -23.74 -11.16
CA ARG A 255 9.68 -24.83 -12.15
C ARG A 255 8.36 -25.56 -11.95
N CYS A 256 7.63 -25.73 -13.06
CA CYS A 256 6.38 -26.46 -13.11
C CYS A 256 6.60 -27.97 -13.36
N GLY A 257 5.59 -28.76 -12.98
CA GLY A 257 5.55 -30.19 -13.25
C GLY A 257 5.36 -30.52 -14.74
N PRO A 258 5.39 -31.80 -15.11
CA PRO A 258 5.20 -32.23 -16.49
C PRO A 258 3.90 -31.69 -17.11
N SER A 259 3.98 -31.28 -18.38
CA SER A 259 2.86 -30.73 -19.16
C SER A 259 2.27 -29.40 -18.66
N LEU A 260 2.93 -28.71 -17.71
CA LEU A 260 2.57 -27.38 -17.26
C LEU A 260 3.62 -26.35 -17.68
N LEU A 261 3.15 -25.12 -17.94
CA LEU A 261 3.94 -23.98 -18.38
C LEU A 261 4.05 -22.96 -17.23
N LEU A 262 5.22 -22.36 -17.06
CA LEU A 262 5.43 -21.28 -16.10
C LEU A 262 5.01 -19.94 -16.71
N SER A 263 4.03 -19.27 -16.09
CA SER A 263 3.56 -17.92 -16.45
C SER A 263 3.49 -17.10 -15.15
N ASP A 264 4.26 -16.01 -15.07
CA ASP A 264 4.26 -15.05 -13.95
C ASP A 264 4.37 -15.66 -12.54
N GLY A 265 5.19 -16.71 -12.40
CA GLY A 265 5.38 -17.42 -11.13
C GLY A 265 4.29 -18.45 -10.80
N MET A 266 3.36 -18.72 -11.72
CA MET A 266 2.31 -19.75 -11.59
C MET A 266 2.42 -20.81 -12.69
N CYS A 267 1.86 -21.99 -12.43
CA CYS A 267 1.83 -23.09 -13.38
C CYS A 267 0.46 -23.18 -14.07
N VAL A 268 0.45 -23.04 -15.40
CA VAL A 268 -0.75 -23.04 -16.24
C VAL A 268 -0.66 -24.13 -17.32
N LEU A 269 -1.81 -24.57 -17.85
CA LEU A 269 -1.84 -25.57 -18.92
C LEU A 269 -1.53 -24.96 -20.30
N HIS A 270 -1.94 -23.71 -20.50
CA HIS A 270 -1.76 -22.93 -21.72
C HIS A 270 -1.37 -21.50 -21.33
N CYS A 271 -0.52 -20.85 -22.14
CA CYS A 271 -0.20 -19.44 -21.95
C CYS A 271 -1.45 -18.56 -22.19
N ALA A 272 -1.47 -17.36 -21.61
CA ALA A 272 -2.49 -16.36 -21.93
C ALA A 272 -2.44 -15.98 -23.42
N PRO A 273 -3.51 -15.44 -24.03
CA PRO A 273 -3.48 -14.97 -25.42
C PRO A 273 -2.37 -13.95 -25.69
N THR A 274 -2.03 -13.14 -24.68
CA THR A 274 -0.94 -12.14 -24.68
C THR A 274 0.44 -12.75 -24.42
N GLN A 275 0.59 -14.09 -24.46
CA GLN A 275 1.82 -14.82 -24.19
C GLN A 275 2.01 -15.98 -25.18
N THR A 276 3.26 -16.34 -25.46
CA THR A 276 3.65 -17.53 -26.25
C THR A 276 4.66 -18.39 -25.49
N ILE A 277 4.82 -19.65 -25.90
CA ILE A 277 5.85 -20.52 -25.32
C ILE A 277 7.23 -20.02 -25.79
N ASP A 278 8.16 -19.83 -24.85
CA ASP A 278 9.51 -19.36 -25.21
C ASP A 278 10.25 -20.43 -26.06
N PRO A 279 10.74 -20.08 -27.27
CA PRO A 279 11.40 -21.04 -28.17
C PRO A 279 12.75 -21.57 -27.66
N LEU A 280 13.39 -20.87 -26.73
CA LEU A 280 14.69 -21.24 -26.15
C LEU A 280 14.49 -21.96 -24.80
N LEU A 281 13.48 -21.55 -24.04
CA LEU A 281 13.18 -22.06 -22.70
C LEU A 281 11.81 -22.78 -22.67
N HIS A 282 11.78 -23.95 -23.32
CA HIS A 282 10.62 -24.84 -23.34
C HIS A 282 10.01 -25.02 -21.94
N GLY A 283 8.70 -24.75 -21.83
CA GLY A 283 7.97 -24.83 -20.56
C GLY A 283 7.77 -23.48 -19.86
N VAL A 284 8.18 -22.36 -20.46
CA VAL A 284 7.94 -21.01 -19.96
C VAL A 284 7.08 -20.21 -20.95
N CYS A 285 6.11 -19.47 -20.44
CA CYS A 285 5.33 -18.49 -21.18
C CYS A 285 6.03 -17.13 -21.15
N ARG A 286 6.03 -16.44 -22.29
CA ARG A 286 6.67 -15.14 -22.47
C ARG A 286 5.70 -14.20 -23.17
N ASP A 287 5.67 -12.96 -22.70
CA ASP A 287 4.77 -11.93 -23.22
C ASP A 287 4.99 -11.64 -24.71
N CYS A 288 3.89 -11.32 -25.37
CA CYS A 288 3.88 -10.79 -26.73
C CYS A 288 4.60 -9.43 -26.81
N PRO A 289 4.96 -8.98 -28.03
CA PRO A 289 5.47 -7.63 -28.26
C PRO A 289 4.56 -6.53 -27.70
N VAL A 290 5.12 -5.34 -27.47
CA VAL A 290 4.37 -4.18 -27.00
C VAL A 290 3.22 -3.85 -27.96
N ASN A 291 2.06 -3.47 -27.42
CA ASN A 291 0.81 -3.17 -28.15
C ASN A 291 0.18 -4.38 -28.88
N CYS A 292 0.56 -5.61 -28.53
CA CYS A 292 0.05 -6.84 -29.12
C CYS A 292 -0.93 -7.59 -28.18
N LEU A 293 -2.14 -7.88 -28.67
CA LEU A 293 -3.17 -8.64 -27.96
C LEU A 293 -3.01 -10.16 -28.12
N SER A 294 -2.51 -10.61 -29.27
CA SER A 294 -2.13 -12.01 -29.50
C SER A 294 -0.96 -12.14 -30.46
N CYS A 295 -0.07 -13.09 -30.21
CA CYS A 295 1.13 -13.34 -31.00
C CYS A 295 1.34 -14.83 -31.31
N SER A 296 2.12 -15.09 -32.37
CA SER A 296 2.56 -16.44 -32.75
C SER A 296 3.93 -16.80 -32.17
N SER A 297 4.73 -15.79 -31.83
CA SER A 297 6.00 -15.91 -31.10
C SER A 297 6.29 -14.63 -30.30
N PRO A 298 7.32 -14.58 -29.43
CA PRO A 298 7.68 -13.38 -28.67
C PRO A 298 8.13 -12.17 -29.51
N ILE A 299 8.19 -12.30 -30.85
CA ILE A 299 8.55 -11.24 -31.80
C ILE A 299 7.53 -11.04 -32.93
N GLU A 300 6.59 -11.97 -33.14
CA GLU A 300 5.64 -11.98 -34.26
C GLU A 300 4.20 -11.88 -33.75
N CYS A 301 3.66 -10.66 -33.74
CA CYS A 301 2.28 -10.36 -33.39
C CYS A 301 1.29 -10.80 -34.47
N THR A 302 0.11 -11.26 -34.04
CA THR A 302 -1.02 -11.64 -34.92
C THR A 302 -2.23 -10.72 -34.76
N GLN A 303 -2.35 -9.99 -33.65
CA GLN A 303 -3.42 -9.01 -33.42
C GLN A 303 -2.94 -7.85 -32.54
N CYS A 304 -3.06 -6.63 -33.05
CA CYS A 304 -2.69 -5.41 -32.33
C CYS A 304 -3.82 -4.89 -31.44
N ASP A 305 -3.47 -4.01 -30.51
CA ASP A 305 -4.42 -3.28 -29.68
C ASP A 305 -5.21 -2.19 -30.42
N ASP A 306 -6.13 -1.53 -29.71
CA ASP A 306 -6.98 -0.50 -30.29
C ASP A 306 -6.26 0.81 -30.68
N THR A 307 -4.96 0.93 -30.44
CA THR A 307 -4.15 2.12 -30.71
C THR A 307 -3.16 1.94 -31.85
N THR A 308 -3.01 0.72 -32.36
CA THR A 308 -1.97 0.35 -33.33
C THR A 308 -2.52 -0.50 -34.49
N TYR A 309 -1.70 -0.65 -35.52
CA TYR A 309 -2.02 -1.37 -36.77
C TYR A 309 -0.96 -2.43 -37.03
N LEU A 310 -1.39 -3.62 -37.47
CA LEU A 310 -0.48 -4.73 -37.75
C LEU A 310 0.26 -4.50 -39.08
N LYS A 311 1.59 -4.49 -39.03
CA LYS A 311 2.49 -4.40 -40.17
C LYS A 311 3.56 -5.47 -40.05
N MET A 312 3.49 -6.50 -40.91
CA MET A 312 4.48 -7.59 -41.00
C MET A 312 4.91 -8.14 -39.63
N GLY A 313 3.94 -8.59 -38.82
CA GLY A 313 4.21 -9.16 -37.50
C GLY A 313 4.46 -8.15 -36.37
N THR A 314 4.44 -6.84 -36.64
CA THR A 314 4.68 -5.79 -35.63
C THR A 314 3.52 -4.79 -35.54
N CYS A 315 3.26 -4.27 -34.35
CA CYS A 315 2.22 -3.27 -34.12
C CYS A 315 2.80 -1.86 -34.16
N VAL A 316 2.32 -1.03 -35.10
CA VAL A 316 2.81 0.33 -35.32
C VAL A 316 1.67 1.35 -35.23
N SER A 317 1.96 2.53 -34.67
CA SER A 317 1.00 3.64 -34.61
C SER A 317 0.90 4.43 -35.92
N ASP A 318 1.93 4.36 -36.77
CA ASP A 318 1.99 4.94 -38.11
C ASP A 318 2.48 3.86 -39.08
N CYS A 319 1.73 3.64 -40.16
CA CYS A 319 2.08 2.67 -41.19
C CYS A 319 3.25 3.13 -42.07
N GLY A 320 3.56 4.43 -42.09
CA GLY A 320 4.63 5.02 -42.90
C GLY A 320 4.38 4.93 -44.41
N SER A 321 5.39 5.30 -45.20
CA SER A 321 5.28 5.38 -46.67
C SER A 321 4.98 4.04 -47.34
N GLY A 322 3.98 4.02 -48.22
CA GLY A 322 3.57 2.85 -49.02
C GLY A 322 2.49 1.99 -48.36
N PHE A 323 1.95 2.42 -47.22
CA PHE A 323 0.92 1.68 -46.47
C PHE A 323 -0.09 2.62 -45.84
N TYR A 324 -1.39 2.37 -45.99
CA TYR A 324 -2.45 3.11 -45.30
C TYR A 324 -2.99 2.34 -44.09
N GLN A 325 -3.67 3.06 -43.19
CA GLN A 325 -4.26 2.52 -41.98
C GLN A 325 -5.68 1.99 -42.25
N ASP A 326 -5.83 0.69 -42.45
CA ASP A 326 -7.16 0.07 -42.47
C ASP A 326 -7.69 -0.01 -41.03
N SER A 327 -8.61 0.90 -40.69
CA SER A 327 -9.22 0.97 -39.35
C SER A 327 -10.29 -0.10 -39.11
N SER A 328 -10.75 -0.79 -40.16
CA SER A 328 -11.70 -1.92 -40.04
C SER A 328 -10.96 -3.22 -39.79
N ALA A 329 -9.85 -3.47 -40.51
CA ALA A 329 -9.02 -4.66 -40.35
C ALA A 329 -7.92 -4.52 -39.29
N ARG A 330 -7.66 -3.30 -38.78
CA ARG A 330 -6.51 -2.96 -37.91
C ARG A 330 -5.15 -3.33 -38.51
N HIS A 331 -5.03 -3.24 -39.82
CA HIS A 331 -3.83 -3.61 -40.57
C HIS A 331 -3.26 -2.41 -41.33
N CYS A 332 -1.94 -2.42 -41.54
CA CYS A 332 -1.29 -1.56 -42.52
C CYS A 332 -1.41 -2.21 -43.91
N THR A 333 -2.34 -1.71 -44.73
CA THR A 333 -2.57 -2.22 -46.09
C THR A 333 -1.65 -1.51 -47.07
N ALA A 334 -0.99 -2.26 -47.96
CA ALA A 334 -0.07 -1.68 -48.93
C ALA A 334 -0.81 -0.83 -49.97
N ASN A 335 -0.45 0.45 -50.07
CA ASN A 335 -0.91 1.33 -51.14
C ASN A 335 0.03 1.13 -52.34
N GLN A 336 -0.49 0.51 -53.41
CA GLN A 336 0.29 0.09 -54.57
C GLN A 336 -0.15 0.78 -55.87
N HIS A 337 -1.37 1.31 -55.92
CA HIS A 337 -1.96 1.89 -57.11
C HIS A 337 -2.07 3.41 -56.96
N ARG A 338 -1.82 4.15 -58.05
CA ARG A 338 -2.00 5.60 -58.04
C ARG A 338 -3.47 5.92 -58.33
N PRO A 339 -4.09 6.84 -57.60
CA PRO A 339 -5.47 7.22 -57.86
C PRO A 339 -5.60 7.87 -59.24
N THR A 340 -6.74 7.63 -59.86
CA THR A 340 -7.07 8.09 -61.21
C THR A 340 -8.08 9.23 -61.16
N LEU A 341 -7.82 10.27 -61.94
CA LEU A 341 -8.70 11.45 -62.07
C LEU A 341 -9.04 11.68 -63.54
N GLN A 342 -10.34 11.74 -63.82
CA GLN A 342 -10.89 12.24 -65.07
C GLN A 342 -11.70 13.52 -64.83
N VAL A 343 -11.54 14.47 -65.75
CA VAL A 343 -12.32 15.71 -65.82
C VAL A 343 -13.37 15.55 -66.92
N ILE A 344 -14.64 15.69 -66.57
CA ILE A 344 -15.77 15.42 -67.49
C ILE A 344 -16.37 16.70 -68.06
N GLY A 345 -16.08 17.88 -67.48
CA GLY A 345 -16.66 19.14 -67.90
C GLY A 345 -15.80 20.38 -67.66
N GLN A 346 -16.46 21.52 -67.49
CA GLN A 346 -15.88 22.85 -67.36
C GLN A 346 -16.69 23.69 -66.36
N ILE A 347 -16.01 24.54 -65.58
CA ILE A 347 -16.71 25.48 -64.69
C ILE A 347 -17.33 26.58 -65.54
N ARG A 348 -18.61 26.86 -65.31
CA ARG A 348 -19.36 27.96 -65.93
C ARG A 348 -19.78 28.95 -64.84
N VAL A 349 -19.41 30.21 -65.01
CA VAL A 349 -19.65 31.30 -64.04
C VAL A 349 -20.11 32.55 -64.79
N GLN A 350 -21.04 33.32 -64.24
CA GLN A 350 -21.40 34.63 -64.82
C GLN A 350 -20.29 35.66 -64.58
N GLN A 351 -20.18 36.66 -65.45
CA GLN A 351 -19.16 37.71 -65.35
C GLN A 351 -19.26 38.48 -64.02
N GLY A 352 -18.30 38.25 -63.13
CA GLY A 352 -18.23 38.85 -61.79
C GLY A 352 -19.11 38.14 -60.75
N GLY A 353 -19.69 36.99 -61.10
CA GLY A 353 -20.49 36.17 -60.21
C GLY A 353 -19.69 35.10 -59.47
N ILE A 354 -20.44 34.31 -58.71
CA ILE A 354 -19.98 33.15 -57.94
C ILE A 354 -20.74 31.93 -58.49
N THR A 355 -20.08 30.78 -58.57
CA THR A 355 -20.71 29.50 -58.94
C THR A 355 -20.21 28.40 -58.01
N SER A 356 -21.07 27.48 -57.58
CA SER A 356 -20.62 26.25 -56.91
C SER A 356 -20.00 25.32 -57.94
N VAL A 357 -18.89 24.66 -57.60
CA VAL A 357 -18.21 23.71 -58.47
C VAL A 357 -18.95 22.36 -58.39
N PRO A 358 -19.58 21.87 -59.46
CA PRO A 358 -20.32 20.62 -59.44
C PRO A 358 -19.40 19.41 -59.20
N GLY A 359 -19.87 18.43 -58.42
CA GLY A 359 -19.11 17.21 -58.13
C GLY A 359 -18.92 16.30 -59.34
N ASP A 360 -19.90 16.26 -60.24
CA ASP A 360 -19.89 15.48 -61.49
C ASP A 360 -18.84 15.93 -62.53
N LEU A 361 -18.19 17.08 -62.30
CA LEU A 361 -17.00 17.48 -63.06
C LEU A 361 -15.82 16.52 -62.89
N PHE A 362 -15.77 15.77 -61.79
CA PHE A 362 -14.67 14.90 -61.41
C PHE A 362 -15.12 13.44 -61.29
N SER A 363 -14.46 12.55 -62.02
CA SER A 363 -14.55 11.11 -61.75
C SER A 363 -13.23 10.66 -61.13
N LEU A 364 -13.32 10.17 -59.89
CA LEU A 364 -12.21 9.64 -59.11
C LEU A 364 -12.39 8.13 -58.95
N SER A 365 -11.31 7.39 -59.12
CA SER A 365 -11.24 5.96 -58.81
C SER A 365 -9.83 5.55 -58.40
N ASP A 366 -9.77 4.69 -57.39
CA ASP A 366 -8.59 3.92 -57.03
C ASP A 366 -9.01 2.46 -56.77
N SER A 367 -8.06 1.54 -56.81
CA SER A 367 -8.29 0.10 -56.59
C SER A 367 -7.95 -0.39 -55.19
N ASP A 368 -7.14 0.34 -54.42
CA ASP A 368 -6.81 0.04 -53.02
C ASP A 368 -7.26 1.12 -52.03
N THR A 369 -7.67 2.32 -52.50
CA THR A 369 -8.21 3.40 -51.65
C THR A 369 -9.71 3.68 -51.90
N SER A 370 -10.49 3.91 -50.83
CA SER A 370 -11.92 4.29 -50.93
C SER A 370 -12.10 5.72 -51.47
N LYS A 371 -13.20 5.98 -52.18
CA LYS A 371 -13.50 7.31 -52.75
C LYS A 371 -13.65 8.41 -51.70
N ASP A 372 -14.07 8.07 -50.50
CA ASP A 372 -14.27 9.02 -49.40
C ASP A 372 -12.93 9.54 -48.83
N ASP A 373 -11.87 8.73 -48.93
CA ASP A 373 -10.51 9.05 -48.47
C ASP A 373 -9.70 9.81 -49.53
N LEU A 374 -10.16 9.84 -50.79
CA LEU A 374 -9.50 10.56 -51.88
C LEU A 374 -9.72 12.07 -51.77
N GLN A 375 -8.63 12.83 -51.86
CA GLN A 375 -8.64 14.30 -51.85
C GLN A 375 -8.17 14.89 -53.18
N LEU A 376 -8.89 15.90 -53.65
CA LEU A 376 -8.47 16.77 -54.74
C LEU A 376 -7.52 17.83 -54.20
N VAL A 377 -6.36 17.98 -54.86
CA VAL A 377 -5.32 18.95 -54.54
C VAL A 377 -5.28 20.00 -55.64
N VAL A 378 -5.37 21.28 -55.29
CA VAL A 378 -5.13 22.38 -56.23
C VAL A 378 -3.64 22.45 -56.53
N THR A 379 -3.23 22.23 -57.78
CA THR A 379 -1.82 22.33 -58.19
C THR A 379 -1.50 23.70 -58.77
N ARG A 380 -2.37 24.23 -59.65
CA ARG A 380 -2.29 25.60 -60.17
C ARG A 380 -3.64 26.32 -60.01
N PRO A 381 -3.74 27.34 -59.15
CA PRO A 381 -4.90 28.24 -59.08
C PRO A 381 -5.19 28.92 -60.43
N SER A 382 -6.41 29.43 -60.58
CA SER A 382 -6.83 30.16 -61.78
C SER A 382 -6.30 31.59 -61.81
N ASP A 383 -6.08 32.09 -63.02
CA ASP A 383 -5.63 33.45 -63.33
C ASP A 383 -6.79 34.45 -63.45
N ILE A 384 -8.03 33.99 -63.62
CA ILE A 384 -9.22 34.84 -63.81
C ILE A 384 -10.16 34.93 -62.59
N GLY A 385 -9.83 34.26 -61.49
CA GLY A 385 -10.70 34.17 -60.33
C GLY A 385 -10.18 33.24 -59.24
N ASP A 386 -10.84 33.25 -58.09
CA ASP A 386 -10.44 32.47 -56.92
C ASP A 386 -11.32 31.22 -56.77
N LEU A 387 -10.68 30.08 -56.49
CA LEU A 387 -11.37 28.89 -55.96
C LEU A 387 -11.43 29.02 -54.44
N VAL A 388 -12.60 28.80 -53.85
CA VAL A 388 -12.91 29.11 -52.45
C VAL A 388 -13.63 27.92 -51.81
N LYS A 389 -13.23 27.57 -50.59
CA LYS A 389 -13.95 26.62 -49.73
C LYS A 389 -14.68 27.39 -48.63
N ALA A 390 -16.01 27.26 -48.61
CA ALA A 390 -16.86 27.79 -47.57
C ALA A 390 -16.62 27.02 -46.26
N THR A 391 -16.39 27.75 -45.17
CA THR A 391 -16.27 27.19 -43.81
C THR A 391 -17.14 27.98 -42.84
N GLN A 392 -17.56 27.37 -41.73
CA GLN A 392 -18.44 28.02 -40.76
C GLN A 392 -17.77 29.27 -40.17
N GLY A 393 -18.17 30.45 -40.68
CA GLY A 393 -17.70 31.77 -40.24
C GLY A 393 -16.70 32.47 -41.17
N LYS A 394 -16.11 31.81 -42.17
CA LYS A 394 -15.24 32.47 -43.16
C LYS A 394 -15.00 31.65 -44.44
N ASP A 395 -15.01 32.33 -45.57
CA ASP A 395 -14.60 31.75 -46.86
C ASP A 395 -13.07 31.74 -47.00
N ARG A 396 -12.51 30.58 -47.39
CA ARG A 396 -11.06 30.40 -47.56
C ARG A 396 -10.70 30.18 -49.03
N VAL A 397 -9.94 31.11 -49.61
CA VAL A 397 -9.33 30.94 -50.94
C VAL A 397 -8.33 29.78 -50.90
N LEU A 398 -8.49 28.82 -51.81
CA LEU A 398 -7.62 27.65 -51.98
C LEU A 398 -6.42 28.02 -52.86
N LYS A 399 -5.22 27.74 -52.36
CA LYS A 399 -3.93 28.00 -53.03
C LYS A 399 -3.35 26.70 -53.59
N SER A 400 -2.23 26.79 -54.30
CA SER A 400 -1.44 25.61 -54.67
C SER A 400 -1.07 24.82 -53.40
N GLY A 401 -1.37 23.52 -53.39
CA GLY A 401 -1.20 22.61 -52.26
C GLY A 401 -2.42 22.44 -51.35
N ASP A 402 -3.44 23.31 -51.42
CA ASP A 402 -4.67 23.14 -50.63
C ASP A 402 -5.56 22.01 -51.17
N THR A 403 -6.28 21.33 -50.27
CA THR A 403 -7.12 20.16 -50.59
C THR A 403 -8.62 20.34 -50.28
N PHE A 404 -9.44 19.52 -50.95
CA PHE A 404 -10.88 19.36 -50.73
C PHE A 404 -11.35 17.96 -51.16
N SER A 405 -12.47 17.47 -50.65
CA SER A 405 -13.00 16.12 -50.96
C SER A 405 -14.16 16.16 -51.96
N LEU A 406 -14.59 14.98 -52.44
CA LEU A 406 -15.85 14.82 -53.18
C LEU A 406 -17.04 15.31 -52.36
N ILE A 407 -17.08 14.98 -51.06
CA ILE A 407 -18.13 15.40 -50.14
C ILE A 407 -18.23 16.92 -50.05
N ASP A 408 -17.11 17.67 -50.08
CA ASP A 408 -17.14 19.14 -50.12
C ASP A 408 -17.80 19.70 -51.40
N LEU A 409 -17.67 19.00 -52.54
CA LEU A 409 -18.31 19.38 -53.81
C LEU A 409 -19.80 19.05 -53.79
N GLU A 410 -20.18 17.85 -53.34
CA GLU A 410 -21.57 17.39 -53.28
C GLU A 410 -22.45 18.26 -52.38
N ILE A 411 -21.93 18.66 -51.22
CA ILE A 411 -22.62 19.61 -50.31
C ILE A 411 -22.42 21.09 -50.71
N GLY A 412 -21.78 21.34 -51.85
CA GLY A 412 -21.67 22.66 -52.46
C GLY A 412 -20.78 23.67 -51.72
N LYS A 413 -19.80 23.24 -50.91
CA LYS A 413 -18.86 24.14 -50.20
C LYS A 413 -17.80 24.76 -51.11
N ILE A 414 -17.52 24.16 -52.26
CA ILE A 414 -16.48 24.64 -53.18
C ILE A 414 -17.11 25.58 -54.19
N HIS A 415 -16.65 26.83 -54.21
CA HIS A 415 -17.13 27.87 -55.11
C HIS A 415 -15.99 28.44 -55.96
N PHE A 416 -16.30 28.92 -57.15
CA PHE A 416 -15.42 29.72 -57.98
C PHE A 416 -15.96 31.14 -58.10
N ILE A 417 -15.10 32.13 -57.84
CA ILE A 417 -15.43 33.57 -57.84
C ILE A 417 -14.67 34.27 -58.98
N HIS A 418 -15.39 34.80 -59.97
CA HIS A 418 -14.77 35.47 -61.10
C HIS A 418 -14.34 36.91 -60.78
N LYS A 419 -13.08 37.27 -61.09
CA LYS A 419 -12.56 38.64 -60.92
C LYS A 419 -12.80 39.45 -62.20
N THR A 420 -13.69 40.43 -62.13
CA THR A 420 -14.15 41.25 -63.28
C THR A 420 -13.08 41.96 -64.10
N LYS A 421 -11.84 42.08 -63.59
CA LYS A 421 -10.69 42.67 -64.29
C LYS A 421 -9.94 41.71 -65.22
N HIS A 422 -10.35 40.44 -65.28
CA HIS A 422 -9.64 39.38 -66.01
C HIS A 422 -10.45 38.86 -67.21
N GLY A 423 -9.80 38.09 -68.07
CA GLY A 423 -10.38 37.53 -69.29
C GLY A 423 -11.45 36.45 -69.03
N ARG A 424 -12.21 36.13 -70.07
CA ARG A 424 -13.39 35.23 -69.98
C ARG A 424 -13.09 33.74 -70.12
N LYS A 425 -11.84 33.36 -70.32
CA LYS A 425 -11.38 31.96 -70.42
C LYS A 425 -10.25 31.76 -69.42
N GLY A 426 -10.45 30.85 -68.48
CA GLY A 426 -9.49 30.53 -67.43
C GLY A 426 -9.10 29.07 -67.44
N LYS A 427 -8.03 28.75 -66.72
CA LYS A 427 -7.59 27.38 -66.45
C LYS A 427 -7.29 27.21 -64.97
N LEU A 428 -7.68 26.07 -64.41
CA LEU A 428 -7.33 25.61 -63.07
C LEU A 428 -6.69 24.24 -63.23
N ALA A 429 -5.65 23.90 -62.47
CA ALA A 429 -5.10 22.55 -62.46
C ALA A 429 -5.24 21.88 -61.10
N VAL A 430 -5.60 20.60 -61.13
CA VAL A 430 -5.82 19.75 -59.96
C VAL A 430 -5.26 18.34 -60.19
N LYS A 431 -4.97 17.64 -59.11
CA LYS A 431 -4.69 16.19 -59.08
C LYS A 431 -5.50 15.56 -57.94
N VAL A 432 -5.66 14.24 -57.94
CA VAL A 432 -6.18 13.49 -56.78
C VAL A 432 -5.03 12.83 -56.02
N THR A 433 -5.18 12.67 -54.70
CA THR A 433 -4.26 11.95 -53.82
C THR A 433 -5.05 11.16 -52.78
N ASP A 434 -4.47 10.04 -52.34
CA ASP A 434 -4.85 9.22 -51.18
C ASP A 434 -4.03 9.59 -49.92
N GLY A 435 -3.22 10.66 -50.00
CA GLY A 435 -2.27 11.09 -48.97
C GLY A 435 -0.84 10.62 -49.17
N GLN A 436 -0.59 9.62 -50.02
CA GLN A 436 0.73 9.01 -50.26
C GLN A 436 1.14 9.04 -51.73
N LEU A 437 0.26 8.53 -52.60
CA LEU A 437 0.38 8.60 -54.05
C LEU A 437 -0.51 9.70 -54.61
N SER A 438 -0.27 10.07 -55.87
CA SER A 438 -1.06 11.08 -56.56
C SER A 438 -1.25 10.69 -58.01
N SER A 439 -2.38 11.13 -58.57
CA SER A 439 -2.62 11.09 -60.01
C SER A 439 -1.69 12.02 -60.77
N GLU A 440 -1.61 11.80 -62.08
CA GLU A 440 -1.25 12.84 -63.01
C GLU A 440 -2.19 14.05 -62.89
N GLU A 441 -1.66 15.22 -63.18
CA GLU A 441 -2.39 16.48 -63.13
C GLU A 441 -3.40 16.61 -64.29
N LYS A 442 -4.59 17.15 -64.01
CA LYS A 442 -5.61 17.49 -65.01
C LYS A 442 -5.92 18.98 -64.98
N VAL A 443 -6.16 19.54 -66.16
CA VAL A 443 -6.54 20.95 -66.34
C VAL A 443 -8.05 21.04 -66.51
N LEU A 444 -8.68 21.79 -65.60
CA LEU A 444 -10.08 22.17 -65.64
C LEU A 444 -10.21 23.51 -66.39
N HIS A 445 -11.09 23.56 -67.39
CA HIS A 445 -11.38 24.80 -68.11
C HIS A 445 -12.48 25.60 -67.40
N ILE A 446 -12.34 26.93 -67.41
CA ILE A 446 -13.32 27.86 -66.84
C ILE A 446 -13.80 28.78 -67.96
N VAL A 447 -15.12 28.88 -68.12
CA VAL A 447 -15.78 29.74 -69.10
C VAL A 447 -16.68 30.73 -68.39
N VAL A 448 -16.44 32.01 -68.67
CA VAL A 448 -17.22 33.12 -68.13
C VAL A 448 -18.33 33.49 -69.10
N ILE A 449 -19.57 33.38 -68.63
CA ILE A 449 -20.78 33.74 -69.36
C ILE A 449 -21.01 35.26 -69.20
N PRO A 450 -21.27 36.03 -70.29
CA PRO A 450 -21.67 37.43 -70.20
C PRO A 450 -22.87 37.65 -69.27
N LYS A 451 -23.02 38.86 -68.73
CA LYS A 451 -24.08 39.19 -67.77
C LYS A 451 -25.40 39.50 -68.48
N HIS A 452 -25.33 40.13 -69.65
CA HIS A 452 -26.47 40.43 -70.50
C HIS A 452 -26.28 39.76 -71.87
N SER A 453 -27.38 39.34 -72.48
CA SER A 453 -27.38 38.87 -73.87
C SER A 453 -27.11 40.03 -74.82
N PRO A 454 -26.47 39.80 -75.99
CA PRO A 454 -26.37 40.81 -77.03
C PRO A 454 -27.74 41.33 -77.45
N TYR A 455 -27.86 42.64 -77.67
CA TYR A 455 -29.11 43.30 -78.03
C TYR A 455 -28.88 44.29 -79.17
N ILE A 456 -29.89 44.58 -79.99
CA ILE A 456 -29.75 45.57 -81.07
C ILE A 456 -29.83 46.98 -80.46
N ARG A 457 -28.76 47.77 -80.59
CA ARG A 457 -28.72 49.19 -80.18
C ARG A 457 -29.32 50.11 -81.25
N LYS A 458 -29.14 49.78 -82.53
CA LYS A 458 -29.60 50.61 -83.67
C LYS A 458 -29.99 49.73 -84.86
N HIS A 459 -31.07 50.09 -85.55
CA HIS A 459 -31.57 49.39 -86.75
C HIS A 459 -32.14 50.38 -87.79
N GLU A 460 -31.28 51.09 -88.52
CA GLU A 460 -31.71 52.03 -89.57
C GLU A 460 -31.96 51.34 -90.92
N SER A 461 -32.85 51.92 -91.72
CA SER A 461 -33.08 51.52 -93.10
C SER A 461 -31.83 51.70 -93.96
N VAL A 462 -31.50 50.67 -94.74
CA VAL A 462 -30.42 50.74 -95.75
C VAL A 462 -30.96 51.41 -97.02
N LEU A 463 -30.43 52.57 -97.40
CA LEU A 463 -30.74 53.23 -98.66
C LEU A 463 -29.86 52.65 -99.78
N ALA A 464 -30.43 51.76 -100.59
CA ALA A 464 -29.76 51.19 -101.76
C ALA A 464 -30.15 51.93 -103.05
N PHE A 465 -29.18 52.10 -103.95
CA PHE A 465 -29.39 52.68 -105.29
C PHE A 465 -29.45 51.57 -106.35
N LEU A 466 -30.15 51.82 -107.46
CA LEU A 466 -30.19 50.87 -108.58
C LEU A 466 -28.77 50.55 -109.08
N GLU A 467 -28.54 49.25 -109.31
CA GLU A 467 -27.29 48.68 -109.84
C GLU A 467 -26.01 48.96 -109.01
N ASN A 468 -26.15 49.47 -107.79
CA ASN A 468 -25.04 49.82 -106.90
C ASN A 468 -25.02 48.96 -105.62
N GLU A 469 -23.82 48.63 -105.15
CA GLU A 469 -23.63 47.98 -103.84
C GLU A 469 -23.77 49.02 -102.70
N THR A 470 -24.30 48.60 -101.56
CA THR A 470 -24.39 49.45 -100.35
C THR A 470 -23.97 48.65 -99.13
N THR A 471 -22.98 49.14 -98.40
CA THR A 471 -22.44 48.45 -97.22
C THR A 471 -23.37 48.60 -96.02
N ILE A 472 -23.76 47.48 -95.42
CA ILE A 472 -24.40 47.44 -94.11
C ILE A 472 -23.29 47.49 -93.05
N GLY A 473 -23.28 48.53 -92.21
CA GLY A 473 -22.27 48.71 -91.17
C GLY A 473 -22.85 49.23 -89.85
N PRO A 474 -22.00 49.66 -88.90
CA PRO A 474 -22.42 50.11 -87.56
C PRO A 474 -23.40 51.29 -87.54
N GLN A 475 -23.52 52.04 -88.64
CA GLN A 475 -24.51 53.11 -88.76
C GLN A 475 -25.92 52.60 -89.01
N GLN A 476 -26.07 51.42 -89.62
CA GLN A 476 -27.35 50.78 -89.90
C GLN A 476 -27.69 49.72 -88.86
N VAL A 477 -26.72 48.87 -88.47
CA VAL A 477 -26.91 47.84 -87.43
C VAL A 477 -25.79 47.96 -86.41
N ASP A 478 -26.12 48.40 -85.20
CA ASP A 478 -25.23 48.37 -84.04
C ASP A 478 -25.76 47.39 -82.99
N ILE A 479 -24.87 46.62 -82.39
CA ILE A 479 -25.19 45.60 -81.39
C ILE A 479 -24.57 45.99 -80.05
N GLY A 480 -25.43 46.12 -79.05
CA GLY A 480 -25.08 46.21 -77.65
C GLY A 480 -24.53 44.88 -77.14
N VAL A 481 -23.33 44.95 -76.58
CA VAL A 481 -22.57 43.85 -75.97
C VAL A 481 -21.99 44.33 -74.63
N ASP A 482 -21.71 43.40 -73.72
CA ASP A 482 -21.13 43.72 -72.40
C ASP A 482 -19.64 44.12 -72.50
N SER A 483 -18.94 43.65 -73.52
CA SER A 483 -17.53 43.97 -73.80
C SER A 483 -17.29 44.17 -75.29
N LEU A 484 -16.40 45.09 -75.65
CA LEU A 484 -15.95 45.33 -77.03
C LEU A 484 -15.07 44.18 -77.58
N GLU A 485 -14.64 43.24 -76.73
CA GLU A 485 -13.96 42.01 -77.15
C GLU A 485 -14.93 40.89 -77.58
N GLU A 486 -16.24 41.16 -77.64
CA GLU A 486 -17.25 40.19 -78.06
C GLU A 486 -17.37 40.07 -79.58
N THR A 487 -17.00 38.92 -80.12
CA THR A 487 -17.41 38.51 -81.46
C THR A 487 -18.88 38.09 -81.44
N VAL A 488 -19.78 38.91 -82.00
CA VAL A 488 -21.19 38.55 -82.18
C VAL A 488 -21.43 38.00 -83.58
N THR A 489 -22.03 36.82 -83.67
CA THR A 489 -22.50 36.27 -84.95
C THR A 489 -23.88 36.81 -85.27
N ILE A 490 -24.05 37.44 -86.43
CA ILE A 490 -25.34 37.88 -86.95
C ILE A 490 -25.85 36.82 -87.92
N THR A 491 -27.00 36.21 -87.61
CA THR A 491 -27.67 35.25 -88.49
C THR A 491 -28.78 35.94 -89.28
N VAL A 492 -28.71 35.88 -90.62
CA VAL A 492 -29.79 36.38 -91.48
C VAL A 492 -30.95 35.39 -91.46
N LEU A 493 -32.07 35.77 -90.82
CA LEU A 493 -33.28 34.94 -90.73
C LEU A 493 -34.13 35.00 -92.00
N GLN A 494 -34.15 36.16 -92.67
CA GLN A 494 -34.88 36.40 -93.92
C GLN A 494 -34.10 37.40 -94.78
N GLY A 495 -34.02 37.14 -96.08
CA GLY A 495 -33.37 38.03 -97.04
C GLY A 495 -34.22 39.26 -97.43
N PRO A 496 -33.63 40.28 -98.07
CA PRO A 496 -34.35 41.45 -98.55
C PRO A 496 -35.30 41.08 -99.69
N SER A 497 -36.37 41.87 -99.87
CA SER A 497 -37.33 41.69 -100.98
C SER A 497 -36.79 42.13 -102.34
N HIS A 498 -35.75 42.96 -102.35
CA HIS A 498 -35.07 43.47 -103.55
C HIS A 498 -33.56 43.43 -103.32
N GLY A 499 -32.80 42.95 -104.31
CA GLY A 499 -31.35 42.73 -104.18
C GLY A 499 -30.98 41.48 -103.38
N GLN A 500 -29.72 41.37 -102.96
CA GLN A 500 -29.18 40.26 -102.18
C GLN A 500 -28.17 40.78 -101.14
N ILE A 501 -28.03 40.09 -100.00
CA ILE A 501 -26.98 40.36 -99.02
C ILE A 501 -25.78 39.48 -99.34
N VAL A 502 -24.60 40.09 -99.52
CA VAL A 502 -23.34 39.40 -99.75
C VAL A 502 -22.34 39.74 -98.65
N SER A 503 -21.72 38.72 -98.06
CA SER A 503 -20.57 38.89 -97.18
C SER A 503 -19.29 38.88 -98.02
N ARG A 504 -18.41 39.86 -97.81
CA ARG A 504 -17.04 39.84 -98.35
C ARG A 504 -16.07 39.79 -97.17
N GLU A 505 -15.35 38.69 -97.04
CA GLU A 505 -14.18 38.65 -96.16
C GLU A 505 -13.09 39.54 -96.78
N GLN A 506 -12.53 40.46 -96.00
CA GLN A 506 -11.35 41.20 -96.42
C GLN A 506 -10.15 40.24 -96.42
N GLY A 507 -9.73 39.82 -97.62
CA GLY A 507 -8.45 39.16 -97.80
C GLY A 507 -7.33 40.09 -97.36
N TYR A 508 -6.46 39.60 -96.46
CA TYR A 508 -5.22 40.29 -96.10
C TYR A 508 -4.35 40.51 -97.35
N LEU A 509 -3.88 41.75 -97.52
CA LEU A 509 -2.70 42.12 -98.30
C LEU A 509 -1.67 42.72 -97.34
#